data_AF-A0A354HT57-F1
#
_entry.id   AF-A0A354HT57-F1
#
_cell.length_a   1.000
_cell.length_b   1.000
_cell.length_c   1.000
_cell.angle_alpha   90.00
_cell.angle_beta   90.00
_cell.angle_gamma   90.00
#
_symmetry.space_group_name_H-M   'P 1'
#
loop_
_entity.id
_entity.type
_entity.pdbx_description
1 polymer ?
#
loop_
_entity_poly.entity_id
_entity_poly.type
_entity_poly.pdbx_seq_one_letter_code
_entity_poly.pdbx_strand_id
1 'polypeptide(L)'
;MEKLHFNEQDLLTEIGSIGTGHAATAMADILGHKITITVPHVELVSFDRVAQFVGGAGRNMACIYLDVLGDLPGTVLVMFNENSAHRLLNTLLPDTDLNFFQLSQLQQSALMEM
;
A
#
# COMPACT_ATOMS: atom_id res chain seq x y z
N MET A 1 -17.59 -18.57 7.38
CA MET A 1 -16.39 -17.73 7.46
C MET A 1 -15.95 -17.71 8.90
N GLU A 2 -14.71 -18.13 9.15
CA GLU A 2 -14.05 -17.96 10.43
C GLU A 2 -13.97 -16.46 10.73
N LYS A 3 -14.40 -16.04 11.92
CA LYS A 3 -14.22 -14.67 12.39
C LYS A 3 -12.96 -14.65 13.24
N LEU A 4 -12.13 -13.64 13.08
CA LEU A 4 -11.04 -13.39 14.02
C LEU A 4 -11.65 -13.20 15.41
N HIS A 5 -11.12 -13.90 16.40
CA HIS A 5 -11.41 -13.55 17.79
C HIS A 5 -10.87 -12.14 18.06
N PHE A 6 -11.52 -11.41 18.97
CA PHE A 6 -11.16 -10.01 19.31
C PHE A 6 -9.63 -9.85 19.53
N ASN A 7 -9.02 -10.79 20.22
CA ASN A 7 -7.58 -10.79 20.51
C ASN A 7 -6.69 -10.95 19.25
N GLU A 8 -7.15 -11.65 18.22
CA GLU A 8 -6.38 -11.87 16.99
C GLU A 8 -6.45 -10.66 16.06
N GLN A 9 -7.61 -10.01 15.98
CA GLN A 9 -7.77 -8.77 15.22
C GLN A 9 -6.98 -7.61 15.85
N ASP A 10 -6.98 -7.50 17.18
CA ASP A 10 -6.18 -6.52 17.90
C ASP A 10 -4.68 -6.78 17.70
N LEU A 11 -4.24 -8.04 17.78
CA LEU A 11 -2.84 -8.41 17.52
C LEU A 11 -2.42 -8.07 16.09
N LEU A 12 -3.24 -8.40 15.09
CA LEU A 12 -2.97 -8.04 13.69
C LEU A 12 -2.94 -6.52 13.49
N THR A 13 -3.79 -5.79 14.22
CA THR A 13 -3.79 -4.32 14.21
C THR A 13 -2.51 -3.77 14.81
N GLU A 14 -2.02 -4.31 15.93
CA GLU A 14 -0.77 -3.88 16.57
C GLU A 14 0.44 -4.19 15.68
N ILE A 15 0.52 -5.38 15.09
CA ILE A 15 1.57 -5.75 14.13
C ILE A 15 1.53 -4.81 12.91
N GLY A 16 0.35 -4.60 12.33
CA GLY A 16 0.14 -3.69 11.20
C GLY A 16 0.53 -2.26 11.54
N SER A 17 0.26 -1.82 12.76
CA SER A 17 0.62 -0.49 13.28
C SER A 17 2.12 -0.27 13.32
N ILE A 18 2.85 -1.25 13.86
CA ILE A 18 4.31 -1.20 13.96
C ILE A 18 4.91 -1.23 12.56
N GLY A 19 4.42 -2.12 11.68
CA GLY A 19 4.89 -2.23 10.31
C GLY A 19 4.69 -0.94 9.51
N THR A 20 3.49 -0.33 9.59
CA THR A 20 3.23 0.96 8.93
C THR A 20 4.03 2.11 9.53
N GLY A 21 4.34 2.10 10.84
CA GLY A 21 5.24 3.06 11.45
C GLY A 21 6.66 3.02 10.87
N HIS A 22 7.20 1.81 10.67
CA HIS A 22 8.49 1.62 9.99
C HIS A 22 8.43 2.05 8.53
N ALA A 23 7.38 1.65 7.80
CA ALA A 23 7.18 2.07 6.41
C ALA A 23 7.10 3.59 6.28
N ALA A 24 6.38 4.27 7.19
CA ALA A 24 6.28 5.73 7.20
C ALA A 24 7.66 6.39 7.36
N THR A 25 8.50 5.85 8.24
CA THR A 25 9.88 6.33 8.42
C THR A 25 10.71 6.14 7.16
N ALA A 26 10.70 4.95 6.58
CA ALA A 26 11.45 4.66 5.36
C ALA A 26 10.98 5.52 4.17
N MET A 27 9.67 5.66 3.98
CA MET A 27 9.11 6.56 2.96
C MET A 27 9.48 8.02 3.20
N ALA A 28 9.56 8.46 4.47
CA ALA A 28 9.98 9.82 4.79
C ALA A 28 11.44 10.08 4.42
N ASP A 29 12.31 9.08 4.62
CA ASP A 29 13.71 9.15 4.20
C ASP A 29 13.85 9.23 2.68
N ILE A 30 13.07 8.42 1.94
CA ILE A 30 13.07 8.42 0.47
C ILE A 30 12.52 9.74 -0.09
N LEU A 31 11.42 10.25 0.47
CA LEU A 31 10.73 11.43 -0.05
C LEU A 31 11.30 12.75 0.47
N GLY A 32 12.15 12.73 1.51
CA GLY A 32 12.65 13.93 2.18
C GLY A 32 11.57 14.76 2.88
N HIS A 33 10.42 14.16 3.16
CA HIS A 33 9.26 14.81 3.76
C HIS A 33 8.72 13.97 4.91
N LYS A 34 8.19 14.63 5.95
CA LYS A 34 7.52 13.91 7.02
C LYS A 34 6.30 13.17 6.49
N ILE A 35 6.36 11.84 6.49
CA ILE A 35 5.22 10.96 6.23
C ILE A 35 4.60 10.58 7.56
N THR A 36 3.28 10.57 7.61
CA THR A 36 2.53 10.06 8.75
C THR A 36 1.50 9.08 8.21
N ILE A 37 1.65 7.82 8.59
CA ILE A 37 0.67 6.78 8.28
C ILE A 37 -0.17 6.59 9.54
N THR A 38 -1.46 6.87 9.46
CA THR A 38 -2.39 6.52 10.53
C THR A 38 -2.79 5.07 10.31
N VAL A 39 -2.58 4.24 11.32
CA VAL A 39 -2.96 2.83 11.28
C VAL A 39 -4.45 2.73 10.98
N PRO A 40 -4.83 2.13 9.83
CA PRO A 40 -6.23 2.00 9.48
C PRO A 40 -6.80 0.68 10.02
N HIS A 41 -8.12 0.62 10.00
CA HIS A 41 -8.92 -0.53 10.38
C HIS A 41 -8.43 -1.83 9.70
N VAL A 42 -8.16 -2.87 10.49
CA VAL A 42 -7.89 -4.23 10.00
C VAL A 42 -9.20 -5.00 9.92
N GLU A 43 -9.47 -5.64 8.78
CA GLU A 43 -10.67 -6.46 8.59
C GLU A 43 -10.32 -7.73 7.81
N LEU A 44 -10.86 -8.87 8.26
CA LEU A 44 -10.81 -10.11 7.51
C LEU A 44 -11.92 -10.08 6.44
N VAL A 45 -11.52 -9.89 5.19
CA VAL A 45 -12.44 -9.85 4.05
C VAL A 45 -12.29 -11.08 3.18
N SER A 46 -13.41 -11.56 2.63
CA SER A 46 -13.36 -12.58 1.58
C SER A 46 -12.85 -11.96 0.28
N PHE A 47 -12.18 -12.77 -0.54
CA PHE A 47 -11.55 -12.30 -1.77
C PHE A 47 -12.54 -11.60 -2.71
N ASP A 48 -13.76 -12.12 -2.83
CA ASP A 48 -14.85 -11.55 -3.64
C ASP A 48 -15.30 -10.15 -3.19
N ARG A 49 -14.98 -9.76 -1.95
CA ARG A 49 -15.32 -8.45 -1.39
C ARG A 49 -14.16 -7.45 -1.43
N VAL A 50 -12.93 -7.88 -1.72
CA VAL A 50 -11.75 -7.00 -1.75
C VAL A 50 -11.95 -5.84 -2.72
N ALA A 51 -12.48 -6.11 -3.91
CA ALA A 51 -12.75 -5.07 -4.92
C ALA A 51 -13.68 -3.96 -4.41
N GLN A 52 -14.68 -4.30 -3.59
CA GLN A 52 -15.57 -3.30 -2.98
C GLN A 52 -14.84 -2.49 -1.91
N PHE A 53 -14.01 -3.15 -1.11
CA PHE A 53 -13.24 -2.51 -0.04
C PHE A 53 -12.24 -1.47 -0.57
N VAL A 54 -11.64 -1.71 -1.73
CA VAL A 54 -10.61 -0.82 -2.32
C VAL A 54 -11.18 0.30 -3.20
N GLY A 55 -12.51 0.48 -3.24
CA GLY A 55 -13.16 1.59 -3.95
C GLY A 55 -14.10 1.19 -5.09
N GLY A 56 -14.38 -0.11 -5.26
CA GLY A 56 -15.34 -0.63 -6.23
C GLY A 56 -14.73 -1.01 -7.57
N ALA A 57 -15.49 -1.77 -8.36
CA ALA A 57 -15.08 -2.21 -9.69
C ALA A 57 -14.87 -1.01 -10.64
N GLY A 58 -13.81 -1.06 -11.44
CA GLY A 58 -13.53 -0.06 -12.48
C GLY A 58 -12.68 1.13 -12.05
N ARG A 59 -12.15 1.14 -10.83
CA ARG A 59 -11.16 2.14 -10.39
C ARG A 59 -9.76 1.65 -10.74
N ASN A 60 -8.95 2.53 -11.32
CA ASN A 60 -7.56 2.23 -11.61
C ASN A 60 -6.72 2.41 -10.35
N MET A 61 -5.85 1.44 -10.10
CA MET A 61 -4.99 1.37 -8.94
C MET A 61 -3.59 1.00 -9.41
N ALA A 62 -2.57 1.61 -8.83
CA ALA A 62 -1.19 1.18 -8.95
C ALA A 62 -0.99 0.13 -7.87
N CYS A 63 -0.67 -1.09 -8.28
CA CYS A 63 -0.56 -2.23 -7.37
C CYS A 63 0.86 -2.76 -7.41
N ILE A 64 1.48 -2.88 -6.23
CA ILE A 64 2.77 -3.54 -6.04
C ILE A 64 2.47 -4.92 -5.45
N TYR A 65 2.88 -5.95 -6.17
CA TYR A 65 2.68 -7.34 -5.81
C TYR A 65 3.98 -7.90 -5.23
N LEU A 66 3.89 -8.48 -4.03
CA LEU A 66 5.01 -9.01 -3.27
C LEU A 66 4.70 -10.45 -2.87
N ASP A 67 5.59 -11.38 -3.23
CA ASP A 67 5.54 -12.75 -2.72
C ASP A 67 6.37 -12.86 -1.43
N VAL A 68 5.71 -13.34 -0.38
CA VAL A 68 6.34 -13.71 0.88
C VAL A 68 6.65 -15.19 0.83
N LEU A 69 7.92 -15.54 1.01
CA LEU A 69 8.42 -16.91 1.02
C LEU A 69 8.86 -17.31 2.44
N GLY A 70 8.95 -18.62 2.69
CA GLY A 70 9.43 -19.17 3.96
C GLY A 70 8.30 -19.65 4.87
N ASP A 71 8.39 -19.34 6.16
CA ASP A 71 7.57 -19.94 7.21
C ASP A 71 6.10 -19.49 7.19
N LEU A 72 5.83 -18.30 6.64
CA LEU A 72 4.48 -17.79 6.40
C LEU A 72 4.36 -17.39 4.93
N PRO A 73 4.21 -18.36 4.01
CA PRO A 73 4.12 -18.08 2.60
C PRO A 73 2.79 -17.37 2.30
N GLY A 74 2.85 -16.36 1.44
CA GLY A 74 1.67 -15.59 1.09
C GLY A 74 1.98 -14.46 0.13
N THR A 75 0.98 -13.63 -0.12
CA THR A 75 1.08 -12.51 -1.02
C THR A 75 0.69 -11.24 -0.30
N VAL A 76 1.48 -10.19 -0.47
CA VAL A 76 1.15 -8.84 -0.03
C VAL A 76 0.89 -7.98 -1.26
N LEU A 77 -0.21 -7.25 -1.24
CA LEU A 77 -0.57 -6.29 -2.30
C LEU A 77 -0.62 -4.90 -1.69
N VAL A 78 0.26 -4.01 -2.15
CA VAL A 78 0.23 -2.58 -1.80
C VAL A 78 -0.47 -1.85 -2.93
N MET A 79 -1.49 -1.06 -2.60
CA MET A 79 -2.35 -0.42 -3.61
C MET A 79 -2.44 1.08 -3.38
N PHE A 80 -2.17 1.84 -4.43
CA PHE A 80 -2.34 3.28 -4.45
C PHE A 80 -3.40 3.65 -5.48
N ASN A 81 -4.35 4.50 -5.09
CA ASN A 81 -5.20 5.15 -6.09
C ASN A 81 -4.38 6.15 -6.92
N GLU A 82 -4.94 6.55 -8.07
CA GLU A 82 -4.31 7.47 -9.01
C GLU A 82 -3.79 8.75 -8.34
N ASN A 83 -4.61 9.40 -7.51
CA ASN A 83 -4.22 10.63 -6.80
C ASN A 83 -3.03 10.42 -5.86
N SER A 84 -3.02 9.33 -5.10
CA SER A 84 -1.94 9.01 -4.17
C SER A 84 -0.65 8.70 -4.91
N ALA A 85 -0.71 7.87 -5.96
CA ALA A 85 0.45 7.54 -6.77
C ALA A 85 1.04 8.79 -7.45
N HIS A 86 0.20 9.66 -8.01
CA HIS A 86 0.62 10.94 -8.58
C HIS A 86 1.32 11.82 -7.56
N ARG A 87 0.78 11.94 -6.34
CA ARG A 87 1.38 12.76 -5.28
C ARG A 87 2.75 12.22 -4.85
N LEU A 88 2.88 10.91 -4.69
CA LEU A 88 4.15 10.26 -4.34
C LEU A 88 5.19 10.50 -5.45
N LEU A 89 4.81 10.23 -6.70
CA LEU A 89 5.70 10.40 -7.85
C LEU A 89 6.12 11.85 -8.07
N ASN A 90 5.21 12.81 -7.97
CA ASN A 90 5.54 14.24 -8.08
C ASN A 90 6.45 14.72 -6.94
N THR A 91 6.36 14.11 -5.76
CA THR A 91 7.22 14.47 -4.63
C THR A 91 8.65 13.97 -4.86
N LEU A 92 8.80 12.76 -5.40
CA LEU A 92 10.12 12.17 -5.64
C LEU A 92 10.76 12.66 -6.95
N LEU A 93 9.95 12.85 -7.99
CA LEU A 93 10.35 13.21 -9.36
C LEU A 93 9.59 14.47 -9.80
N PRO A 94 9.96 15.65 -9.28
CA PRO A 94 9.32 16.92 -9.65
C PRO A 94 9.51 17.22 -11.15
N ASP A 95 8.56 17.97 -11.72
CA ASP A 95 8.55 18.43 -13.12
C ASP A 95 8.52 17.33 -14.19
N THR A 96 8.20 16.09 -13.81
CA THR A 96 7.98 14.99 -14.75
C THR A 96 6.52 14.94 -15.18
N ASP A 97 6.28 14.82 -16.49
CA ASP A 97 4.92 14.56 -16.97
C ASP A 97 4.47 13.17 -16.47
N LEU A 98 3.30 13.14 -15.84
CA LEU A 98 2.76 11.93 -15.25
C LEU A 98 1.47 11.56 -15.96
N ASN A 99 1.49 10.38 -16.57
CA ASN A 99 0.29 9.71 -17.04
C ASN A 99 0.20 8.39 -16.28
N PHE A 100 -0.81 8.26 -15.43
CA PHE A 100 -1.01 7.08 -14.59
C PHE A 100 -1.11 5.77 -15.39
N PHE A 101 -1.59 5.83 -16.64
CA PHE A 101 -1.71 4.66 -17.52
C PHE A 101 -0.43 4.35 -18.30
N GLN A 102 0.54 5.26 -18.29
CA GLN A 102 1.77 5.19 -19.07
C GLN A 102 2.96 5.70 -18.24
N LEU A 103 3.20 5.04 -17.12
CA LEU A 103 4.36 5.33 -16.29
C LEU A 103 5.64 4.88 -17.00
N SER A 104 6.63 5.77 -17.05
CA SER A 104 7.99 5.44 -17.51
C SER A 104 8.65 4.43 -16.56
N GLN A 105 9.73 3.78 -17.02
CA GLN A 105 10.48 2.83 -16.16
C GLN A 105 10.97 3.46 -14.86
N LEU A 106 11.42 4.73 -14.91
CA LEU A 106 11.83 5.46 -13.72
C LEU A 106 10.66 5.68 -12.76
N GLN A 107 9.48 6.04 -13.27
CA GLN A 107 8.27 6.23 -12.46
C GLN A 107 7.76 4.90 -11.88
N GLN A 108 7.83 3.80 -12.64
CA GLN A 108 7.49 2.47 -12.12
C GLN A 108 8.44 2.05 -11.00
N SER A 109 9.75 2.22 -11.22
CA SER A 109 10.78 1.93 -10.20
C SER A 109 10.58 2.79 -8.95
N ALA A 110 10.32 4.08 -9.13
CA ALA A 110 10.06 5.00 -8.04
C ALA A 110 8.86 4.58 -7.19
N LEU A 111 7.79 4.02 -7.79
CA LEU A 111 6.68 3.45 -7.03
C LEU A 111 7.03 2.13 -6.36
N MET A 112 7.82 1.26 -7.00
CA MET A 112 8.20 -0.04 -6.41
C MET A 112 9.12 0.08 -5.19
N GLU A 113 9.89 1.16 -5.10
CA GLU A 113 10.77 1.46 -3.95
C GLU A 113 9.99 2.08 -2.77
N MET A 114 8.71 2.43 -2.95
CA MET A 114 7.83 2.97 -1.90
C MET A 114 7.20 1.85 -1.07
#